data_AF-A0A2U8DRZ9-F1
#
_entry.id   AF-A0A2U8DRZ9-F1
#
_cell.length_a   1.000
_cell.length_b   1.000
_cell.length_c   1.000
_cell.angle_alpha   90.00
_cell.angle_beta   90.00
_cell.angle_gamma   90.00
#
_symmetry.space_group_name_H-M   'P 1'
#
loop_
_entity.id
_entity.type
_entity.pdbx_description
1 polymer ?
#
loop_
_entity_poly.entity_id
_entity_poly.type
_entity_poly.pdbx_seq_one_letter_code
_entity_poly.pdbx_strand_id
1 'polypeptide(L)'
;MRYERELEALKYIDQLDAEMNSRQEEREVYSKKQIEELRKEYPQIPEDYLEYLSEIGAGSFGKEFCTIFGDLCEIEDFYDESLLEFLDFEEKVLQFGCDPSGKALVFIIDENWEVGEIWDDDLGSVSRAEKTFYDYICEVIECLYKVQ
;
A
#
# COMPACT_ATOMS: atom_id res chain seq x y z
N MET A 1 -1.61 -17.25 9.89
CA MET A 1 -1.25 -16.14 9.01
C MET A 1 -2.55 -15.59 8.49
N ARG A 2 -2.78 -14.29 8.62
CA ARG A 2 -4.02 -13.66 8.14
C ARG A 2 -4.11 -13.67 6.62
N TYR A 3 -2.98 -13.46 5.95
CA TYR A 3 -2.86 -13.32 4.49
C TYR A 3 -2.41 -14.61 3.80
N GLU A 4 -2.75 -15.79 4.35
CA GLU A 4 -2.31 -17.07 3.79
C GLU A 4 -2.74 -17.24 2.33
N ARG A 5 -4.01 -16.93 2.03
CA ARG A 5 -4.56 -16.99 0.68
C ARG A 5 -3.87 -16.00 -0.24
N GLU A 6 -3.74 -14.75 0.17
CA GLU A 6 -3.13 -13.67 -0.63
C GLU A 6 -1.65 -13.95 -0.91
N LEU A 7 -0.92 -14.50 0.06
CA LEU A 7 0.47 -14.91 -0.12
C LEU A 7 0.63 -16.05 -1.12
N GLU A 8 -0.22 -17.08 -1.06
CA GLU A 8 -0.22 -18.17 -2.06
C GLU A 8 -0.50 -17.63 -3.45
N ALA A 9 -1.47 -16.75 -3.52
CA ALA A 9 -1.87 -16.12 -4.74
C ALA A 9 -0.66 -15.32 -5.31
N LEU A 10 -0.05 -14.43 -4.52
CA LEU A 10 1.06 -13.58 -5.01
C LEU A 10 2.25 -14.43 -5.48
N LYS A 11 2.55 -15.54 -4.79
CA LYS A 11 3.56 -16.51 -5.25
C LYS A 11 3.26 -17.08 -6.63
N TYR A 12 1.99 -17.32 -6.95
CA TYR A 12 1.58 -17.76 -8.27
C TYR A 12 1.78 -16.67 -9.32
N ILE A 13 1.45 -15.42 -9.01
CA ILE A 13 1.72 -14.27 -9.89
C ILE A 13 3.21 -14.11 -10.13
N ASP A 14 4.04 -14.12 -9.08
CA ASP A 14 5.49 -13.97 -9.19
C ASP A 14 6.11 -15.07 -10.07
N GLN A 15 5.56 -16.30 -10.01
CA GLN A 15 5.98 -17.41 -10.87
C GLN A 15 5.65 -17.15 -12.34
N LEU A 16 4.42 -16.71 -12.64
CA LEU A 16 4.03 -16.34 -14.01
C LEU A 16 4.90 -15.19 -14.54
N ASP A 17 5.19 -14.20 -13.70
CA ASP A 17 6.03 -13.07 -14.06
C ASP A 17 7.47 -13.48 -14.33
N ALA A 18 8.03 -14.38 -13.51
CA ALA A 18 9.38 -14.92 -13.71
C ALA A 18 9.51 -15.81 -14.97
N GLU A 19 8.43 -16.44 -15.41
CA GLU A 19 8.41 -17.17 -16.69
C GLU A 19 8.36 -16.23 -17.90
N MET A 20 7.71 -15.06 -17.76
CA MET A 20 7.57 -14.08 -18.83
C MET A 20 8.73 -13.07 -18.89
N ASN A 21 9.35 -12.76 -17.75
CA ASN A 21 10.39 -11.76 -17.56
C ASN A 21 11.50 -12.30 -16.65
N SER A 22 12.74 -11.84 -16.81
CA SER A 22 13.86 -12.26 -15.93
C SER A 22 13.93 -11.49 -14.59
N ARG A 23 12.91 -10.71 -14.23
CA ARG A 23 12.87 -9.93 -12.98
C ARG A 23 11.89 -10.59 -12.02
N GLN A 24 12.38 -10.91 -10.83
CA GLN A 24 11.54 -11.25 -9.68
C GLN A 24 11.33 -9.99 -8.86
N GLU A 25 10.09 -9.70 -8.51
CA GLU A 25 9.79 -8.69 -7.52
C GLU A 25 10.07 -9.30 -6.14
N GLU A 26 11.04 -8.73 -5.42
CA GLU A 26 11.36 -9.15 -4.06
C GLU A 26 10.62 -8.23 -3.09
N ARG A 27 9.83 -8.84 -2.20
CA ARG A 27 9.17 -8.14 -1.09
C ARG A 27 9.97 -8.34 0.19
N GLU A 28 10.27 -7.24 0.89
CA GLU A 28 10.96 -7.26 2.18
C GLU A 28 9.96 -7.58 3.29
N VAL A 29 10.07 -8.78 3.85
CA VAL A 29 9.28 -9.17 5.02
C VAL A 29 9.85 -8.53 6.28
N TYR A 30 9.02 -7.77 6.98
CA TYR A 30 9.45 -7.02 8.16
C TYR A 30 9.63 -7.92 9.37
N SER A 31 10.77 -7.76 10.04
CA SER A 31 11.08 -8.44 11.28
C SER A 31 10.23 -7.91 12.44
N LYS A 32 10.12 -8.70 13.53
CA LYS A 32 9.46 -8.27 14.77
C LYS A 32 9.98 -6.92 15.29
N LYS A 33 11.27 -6.65 15.13
CA LYS A 33 11.90 -5.39 15.56
C LYS A 33 11.40 -4.21 14.73
N GLN A 34 11.34 -4.35 13.39
CA GLN A 34 10.81 -3.32 12.50
C GLN A 34 9.33 -3.06 12.78
N ILE A 35 8.52 -4.10 12.98
CA ILE A 35 7.11 -3.98 13.39
C ILE A 35 6.97 -3.24 14.73
N GLU A 36 7.82 -3.54 15.72
CA GLU A 36 7.83 -2.83 17.01
C GLU A 36 8.29 -1.37 16.90
N GLU A 37 9.11 -1.03 15.90
CA GLU A 37 9.55 0.34 15.62
C GLU A 37 8.40 1.14 14.99
N LEU A 38 7.73 0.60 13.96
CA LEU A 38 6.53 1.21 13.36
C LEU A 38 5.43 1.48 14.39
N ARG A 39 5.15 0.53 15.29
CA ARG A 39 4.16 0.73 16.37
C ARG A 39 4.52 1.84 17.35
N LYS A 40 5.83 2.09 17.57
CA LYS A 40 6.26 3.17 18.46
C LYS A 40 6.09 4.52 17.79
N GLU A 41 6.38 4.59 16.51
CA GLU A 41 6.24 5.80 15.70
C GLU A 41 4.76 6.14 15.47
N TYR A 42 3.95 5.12 15.18
CA TYR A 42 2.53 5.23 14.90
C TYR A 42 1.72 4.32 15.86
N PRO A 43 1.39 4.76 17.09
CA PRO A 43 0.71 3.93 18.09
C PRO A 43 -0.66 3.37 17.71
N GLN A 44 -1.30 3.98 16.71
CA GLN A 44 -2.63 3.61 16.21
C GLN A 44 -2.58 2.95 14.83
N ILE A 45 -1.39 2.63 14.31
CA ILE A 45 -1.24 2.00 12.99
C ILE A 45 -2.09 0.72 12.89
N PRO A 46 -2.73 0.46 11.73
CA PRO A 46 -3.58 -0.70 11.55
C PRO A 46 -2.82 -2.01 11.76
N GLU A 47 -3.41 -2.90 12.55
CA GLU A 47 -2.83 -4.21 12.84
C GLU A 47 -2.71 -5.06 11.57
N ASP A 48 -3.69 -4.95 10.68
CA ASP A 48 -3.70 -5.66 9.41
C ASP A 48 -2.57 -5.25 8.46
N TYR A 49 -2.21 -3.97 8.45
CA TYR A 49 -1.04 -3.49 7.72
C TYR A 49 0.27 -4.05 8.29
N LEU A 50 0.41 -4.08 9.62
CA LEU A 50 1.58 -4.69 10.26
C LEU A 50 1.66 -6.21 10.03
N GLU A 51 0.52 -6.89 10.08
CA GLU A 51 0.41 -8.32 9.74
C GLU A 51 0.84 -8.53 8.28
N TYR A 52 0.38 -7.70 7.34
CA TYR A 52 0.78 -7.74 5.93
C TYR A 52 2.30 -7.58 5.76
N LEU A 53 2.91 -6.59 6.39
CA LEU A 53 4.36 -6.38 6.33
C LEU A 53 5.14 -7.58 6.88
N SER A 54 4.61 -8.26 7.90
CA SER A 54 5.25 -9.42 8.52
C SER A 54 5.01 -10.76 7.79
N GLU A 55 3.96 -10.85 6.98
CA GLU A 55 3.55 -12.09 6.28
C GLU A 55 3.85 -12.06 4.78
N ILE A 56 3.56 -10.93 4.11
CA ILE A 56 3.76 -10.72 2.68
C ILE A 56 5.00 -9.85 2.41
N GLY A 57 5.17 -8.76 3.17
CA GLY A 57 6.29 -7.83 3.03
C GLY A 57 6.01 -6.60 2.16
N ALA A 58 6.88 -5.60 2.30
CA ALA A 58 6.87 -4.37 1.52
C ALA A 58 7.52 -4.58 0.15
N GLY A 59 7.00 -3.91 -0.87
CA GLY A 59 7.48 -3.98 -2.25
C GLY A 59 6.34 -4.08 -3.25
N SER A 60 6.72 -4.26 -4.51
CA SER A 60 5.79 -4.37 -5.62
C SER A 60 5.21 -5.78 -5.77
N PHE A 61 4.03 -5.86 -6.39
CA PHE A 61 3.51 -7.11 -6.94
C PHE A 61 2.75 -6.88 -8.25
N GLY A 62 2.66 -7.93 -9.08
CA GLY A 62 1.85 -7.94 -10.30
C GLY A 62 2.41 -7.10 -11.45
N LYS A 63 3.72 -7.16 -11.71
CA LYS A 63 4.43 -6.28 -12.66
C LYS A 63 4.27 -4.81 -12.31
N GLU A 64 4.62 -4.47 -11.08
CA GLU A 64 4.51 -3.10 -10.54
C GLU A 64 3.06 -2.57 -10.50
N PHE A 65 2.05 -3.45 -10.53
CA PHE A 65 0.63 -3.06 -10.48
C PHE A 65 0.25 -2.37 -9.17
N CYS A 66 0.94 -2.72 -8.08
CA CYS A 66 0.83 -2.02 -6.81
C CYS A 66 2.16 -2.16 -6.08
N THR A 67 2.56 -1.11 -5.37
CA THR A 67 3.70 -1.10 -4.46
C THR A 67 3.22 -0.74 -3.07
N ILE A 68 3.55 -1.59 -2.10
CA ILE A 68 3.30 -1.31 -0.67
C ILE A 68 4.61 -0.90 -0.04
N PHE A 69 4.63 0.26 0.60
CA PHE A 69 5.78 0.77 1.33
C PHE A 69 5.90 0.08 2.67
N GLY A 70 7.13 -0.01 3.19
CA GLY A 70 7.38 -0.57 4.51
C GLY A 70 7.32 0.49 5.61
N ASP A 71 7.67 1.73 5.27
CA ASP A 71 7.46 2.91 6.09
C ASP A 71 6.28 3.71 5.54
N LEU A 72 5.62 4.47 6.43
CA LEU A 72 4.62 5.44 6.05
C LEU A 72 5.29 6.75 5.71
N CYS A 73 4.86 7.38 4.63
CA CYS A 73 5.44 8.62 4.12
C CYS A 73 4.40 9.74 4.15
N GLU A 74 4.86 10.97 4.38
CA GLU A 74 4.01 12.14 4.21
C GLU A 74 3.75 12.34 2.71
N ILE A 75 2.57 12.81 2.33
CA ILE A 75 2.21 12.93 0.91
C ILE A 75 3.15 13.91 0.20
N GLU A 76 3.59 14.95 0.91
CA GLU A 76 4.43 16.03 0.43
C GLU A 76 5.84 15.55 0.07
N ASP A 77 6.26 14.37 0.54
CA ASP A 77 7.55 13.77 0.20
C ASP A 77 7.62 13.34 -1.28
N PHE A 78 6.47 13.18 -1.96
CA PHE A 78 6.38 12.72 -3.35
C PHE A 78 6.07 13.81 -4.37
N TYR A 79 5.59 14.97 -3.93
CA TYR A 79 5.15 16.05 -4.83
C TYR A 79 6.14 17.22 -4.82
N ASP A 80 6.39 17.78 -6.02
CA ASP A 80 7.19 19.00 -6.16
C ASP A 80 6.56 20.16 -5.37
N GLU A 81 7.39 21.08 -4.85
CA GLU A 81 6.93 22.27 -4.10
C GLU A 81 5.82 23.06 -4.83
N SER A 82 5.84 23.09 -6.17
CA SER A 82 4.83 23.77 -6.99
C SER A 82 3.47 23.10 -6.99
N LEU A 83 3.39 21.83 -6.60
CA LEU A 83 2.15 21.06 -6.53
C LEU A 83 1.56 21.02 -5.12
N LEU A 84 2.38 21.30 -4.09
CA LEU A 84 1.94 21.29 -2.69
C LEU A 84 0.81 22.29 -2.41
N GLU A 85 0.69 23.38 -3.17
CA GLU A 85 -0.43 24.33 -3.01
C GLU A 85 -1.79 23.76 -3.44
N PHE A 86 -1.80 22.64 -4.17
CA PHE A 86 -3.02 21.96 -4.58
C PHE A 86 -3.39 20.79 -3.66
N LEU A 87 -2.50 20.39 -2.75
CA LEU A 87 -2.78 19.44 -1.67
C LEU A 87 -3.54 20.17 -0.56
N ASP A 88 -4.81 20.45 -0.81
CA ASP A 88 -5.70 21.21 0.09
C ASP A 88 -6.87 20.34 0.55
N PHE A 89 -6.58 19.27 1.28
CA PHE A 89 -7.56 18.42 1.92
C PHE A 89 -7.52 18.60 3.44
N GLU A 90 -8.68 18.47 4.11
CA GLU A 90 -8.81 18.72 5.55
C GLU A 90 -8.25 17.56 6.39
N GLU A 91 -8.23 16.37 5.78
CA GLU A 91 -7.82 15.11 6.36
C GLU A 91 -6.30 15.03 6.57
N LYS A 92 -5.87 14.40 7.65
CA LYS A 92 -4.47 13.99 7.79
C LYS A 92 -4.28 12.64 7.16
N VAL A 93 -3.33 12.54 6.25
CA VAL A 93 -3.05 11.29 5.53
C VAL A 93 -1.60 10.87 5.62
N LEU A 94 -1.34 9.57 5.55
CA LEU A 94 -0.02 9.00 5.36
C LEU A 94 -0.06 8.00 4.22
N GLN A 95 0.88 8.12 3.28
CA GLN A 95 0.97 7.21 2.15
C GLN A 95 1.60 5.88 2.57
N PHE A 96 0.93 4.78 2.24
CA PHE A 96 1.42 3.42 2.46
C PHE A 96 1.74 2.68 1.16
N GLY A 97 1.43 3.26 0.00
CA GLY A 97 1.72 2.65 -1.29
C GLY A 97 1.31 3.49 -2.48
N CYS A 98 1.49 2.93 -3.67
CA CYS A 98 1.04 3.52 -4.92
C CYS A 98 0.72 2.46 -5.97
N ASP A 99 0.02 2.87 -7.03
CA ASP A 99 -0.12 2.12 -8.26
C ASP A 99 0.84 2.66 -9.35
N PRO A 100 1.00 1.98 -10.51
CA PRO A 100 1.95 2.42 -11.54
C PRO A 100 1.49 3.66 -12.31
N SER A 101 0.28 4.17 -12.07
CA SER A 101 -0.19 5.44 -12.62
C SER A 101 0.18 6.65 -11.74
N GLY A 102 0.76 6.42 -10.56
CA GLY A 102 1.09 7.46 -9.60
C GLY A 102 0.00 7.68 -8.55
N LYS A 103 -1.12 6.94 -8.59
CA LYS A 103 -2.17 7.05 -7.58
C LYS A 103 -1.62 6.70 -6.21
N ALA A 104 -1.68 7.64 -5.29
CA ALA A 104 -1.25 7.44 -3.92
C ALA A 104 -2.31 6.66 -3.13
N LEU A 105 -1.86 5.63 -2.42
CA LEU A 105 -2.67 4.85 -1.50
C LEU A 105 -2.35 5.29 -0.09
N VAL A 106 -3.35 5.82 0.62
CA VAL A 106 -3.14 6.54 1.87
C VAL A 106 -4.00 6.00 3.00
N PHE A 107 -3.51 6.13 4.23
CA PHE A 107 -4.32 6.04 5.44
C PHE A 107 -4.83 7.42 5.81
N ILE A 108 -6.13 7.53 6.08
CA ILE A 108 -6.75 8.73 6.67
C ILE A 108 -6.61 8.60 8.19
N ILE A 109 -5.53 9.16 8.75
CA ILE A 109 -5.07 8.85 10.12
C ILE A 109 -5.91 9.50 11.22
N ASP A 110 -6.71 10.52 10.88
CA ASP A 110 -7.71 11.12 11.76
C ASP A 110 -9.12 10.50 11.63
N GLU A 111 -9.33 9.62 10.63
CA GLU A 111 -10.56 8.84 10.42
C GLU A 111 -10.32 7.34 10.62
N ASN A 112 -9.80 6.96 11.78
CA ASN A 112 -9.60 5.56 12.17
C ASN A 112 -8.75 4.74 11.16
N TRP A 113 -7.82 5.41 10.46
CA TRP A 113 -6.91 4.78 9.50
C TRP A 113 -7.64 4.05 8.38
N GLU A 114 -8.77 4.62 7.93
CA GLU A 114 -9.44 4.18 6.72
C GLU A 114 -8.52 4.35 5.50
N VAL A 115 -8.65 3.45 4.53
CA VAL A 115 -7.93 3.60 3.26
C VAL A 115 -8.59 4.68 2.40
N GLY A 116 -7.76 5.57 1.87
CA GLY A 116 -8.11 6.55 0.84
C GLY A 116 -7.20 6.43 -0.38
N GLU A 117 -7.60 7.07 -1.45
CA GLU A 117 -6.85 7.19 -2.70
C GLU A 117 -6.75 8.66 -3.11
N ILE A 118 -5.56 9.11 -3.49
CA ILE A 118 -5.33 10.43 -4.07
C ILE A 118 -4.88 10.23 -5.52
N TRP A 119 -5.58 10.89 -6.43
CA TRP A 119 -5.33 10.79 -7.86
C TRP A 119 -4.54 12.01 -8.31
N ASP A 120 -3.56 11.81 -9.20
CA ASP A 120 -2.70 12.90 -9.69
C ASP A 120 -3.49 13.99 -10.46
N ASP A 121 -4.67 13.67 -10.99
CA ASP A 121 -5.57 14.62 -11.64
C ASP A 121 -6.58 15.28 -10.69
N ASP A 122 -6.59 14.89 -9.41
CA ASP A 122 -7.43 15.45 -8.35
C ASP A 122 -6.70 15.51 -6.99
N LEU A 123 -5.57 16.23 -6.97
CA LEU A 123 -4.75 16.42 -5.76
C LEU A 123 -5.46 17.16 -4.60
N GLY A 124 -6.62 17.76 -4.86
CA GLY A 124 -7.40 18.50 -3.87
C GLY A 124 -8.40 17.63 -3.10
N SER A 125 -8.44 16.31 -3.32
CA SER A 125 -9.39 15.45 -2.62
C SER A 125 -8.83 14.07 -2.30
N VAL A 126 -9.32 13.50 -1.20
CA VAL A 126 -9.07 12.11 -0.82
C VAL A 126 -10.33 11.28 -1.11
N SER A 127 -10.24 10.37 -2.07
CA SER A 127 -11.32 9.43 -2.37
C SER A 127 -11.31 8.30 -1.33
N ARG A 128 -12.32 8.26 -0.46
CA ARG A 128 -12.48 7.22 0.56
C ARG A 128 -12.80 5.87 -0.06
N ALA A 129 -12.10 4.82 0.38
CA ALA A 129 -12.38 3.45 -0.04
C ALA A 129 -13.46 2.79 0.82
N GLU A 130 -13.81 3.36 1.99
CA GLU A 130 -14.73 2.80 2.98
C GLU A 130 -14.30 1.40 3.46
N LYS A 131 -12.99 1.19 3.57
CA LYS A 131 -12.36 -0.11 3.81
C LYS A 131 -11.19 -0.05 4.79
N THR A 132 -10.99 -1.16 5.49
CA THR A 132 -9.73 -1.44 6.19
C THR A 132 -8.61 -1.71 5.19
N PHE A 133 -7.35 -1.66 5.63
CA PHE A 133 -6.23 -2.06 4.79
C PHE A 133 -6.41 -3.50 4.28
N TYR A 134 -6.83 -4.42 5.15
CA TYR A 134 -7.08 -5.81 4.80
C TYR A 134 -8.08 -5.95 3.64
N ASP A 135 -9.25 -5.34 3.78
CA ASP A 135 -10.32 -5.46 2.77
C ASP A 135 -9.85 -4.88 1.43
N TYR A 136 -9.17 -3.73 1.48
CA TYR A 136 -8.63 -3.07 0.30
C TYR A 136 -7.57 -3.92 -0.41
N ILE A 137 -6.53 -4.38 0.31
CA ILE A 137 -5.42 -5.10 -0.32
C ILE A 137 -5.83 -6.47 -0.83
N CYS A 138 -6.76 -7.16 -0.15
CA CYS A 138 -7.34 -8.41 -0.63
C CYS A 138 -8.04 -8.19 -1.98
N GLU A 139 -8.82 -7.11 -2.14
CA GLU A 139 -9.47 -6.80 -3.41
C GLU A 139 -8.48 -6.46 -4.53
N VAL A 140 -7.44 -5.67 -4.22
CA VAL A 140 -6.37 -5.33 -5.18
C VAL A 140 -5.68 -6.59 -5.67
N ILE A 141 -5.30 -7.47 -4.75
CA ILE A 141 -4.68 -8.76 -5.06
C ILE A 141 -5.66 -9.64 -5.85
N GLU A 142 -6.93 -9.73 -5.45
CA GLU A 142 -7.96 -10.48 -6.17
C GLU A 142 -8.15 -10.02 -7.63
N CYS A 143 -8.06 -8.71 -7.89
CA CYS A 143 -8.19 -8.17 -9.24
C CYS A 143 -7.11 -8.70 -10.18
N LEU A 144 -5.89 -8.93 -9.68
CA LEU A 144 -4.81 -9.51 -10.48
C LEU A 144 -5.09 -10.95 -10.94
N TYR A 145 -5.84 -11.75 -10.16
CA TYR A 145 -6.22 -13.12 -10.57
C TYR A 145 -7.33 -13.15 -11.60
N LYS A 146 -8.29 -12.21 -11.51
CA LYS A 146 -9.50 -12.23 -12.34
C LYS A 146 -9.27 -11.73 -13.78
N VAL A 147 -8.07 -11.24 -14.10
CA VAL A 147 -7.69 -10.74 -15.44
C VAL A 147 -7.16 -11.87 -16.37
N GLN A 148 -7.36 -13.15 -16.02
CA GLN A 148 -7.03 -14.30 -16.88
C GLN A 148 -8.17 -14.72 -17.82
#